data_AF-A0A2U1LGH6-F1
#
_entry.id   AF-A0A2U1LGH6-F1
#
_cell.length_a   1.000
_cell.length_b   1.000
_cell.length_c   1.000
_cell.angle_alpha   90.00
_cell.angle_beta   90.00
_cell.angle_gamma   90.00
#
_symmetry.space_group_name_H-M   'P 1'
#
loop_
_entity.id
_entity.type
_entity.pdbx_description
1 polymer ?
#
loop_
_entity_poly.entity_id
_entity_poly.type
_entity_poly.pdbx_seq_one_letter_code
_entity_poly.pdbx_strand_id
1 'polypeptide(L)' 'MAPKKGVKIATKKKTEKVVNPLFEKRQEQFDIRGALPPKKDVHRLVRWPQVVRIQRKRRILKQRLKS' A
#
# COMPACT_ATOMS: atom_id res chain seq x y z
N MET A 1 -9.27 -32.59 -43.70
CA MET A 1 -9.07 -31.42 -42.80
C MET A 1 -8.96 -31.92 -41.37
N ALA A 2 -7.75 -31.92 -40.80
CA ALA A 2 -7.50 -32.44 -39.45
C ALA A 2 -7.89 -31.41 -38.37
N PRO A 3 -8.56 -31.80 -37.27
CA PRO A 3 -8.78 -30.89 -36.15
C PRO A 3 -7.46 -30.70 -35.38
N LYS A 4 -7.18 -29.42 -35.13
CA LYS A 4 -5.93 -28.89 -34.56
C LYS A 4 -5.70 -29.44 -33.14
N LYS A 5 -4.46 -29.90 -32.91
CA LYS A 5 -3.90 -30.38 -31.64
C LYS A 5 -4.14 -29.33 -30.55
N GLY A 6 -4.95 -29.68 -29.55
CA GLY A 6 -5.29 -28.80 -28.43
C GLY A 6 -4.05 -28.34 -27.66
N VAL A 7 -3.91 -27.02 -27.54
CA VAL A 7 -2.91 -26.37 -26.69
C VAL A 7 -3.22 -26.72 -25.24
N LYS A 8 -2.36 -27.52 -24.62
CA LYS A 8 -2.42 -27.78 -23.18
C LYS A 8 -2.06 -26.49 -22.46
N ILE A 9 -3.05 -25.85 -21.84
CA ILE A 9 -2.85 -24.73 -20.92
C ILE A 9 -2.04 -25.29 -19.75
N ALA A 10 -0.78 -24.90 -19.66
CA ALA A 10 0.10 -25.27 -18.57
C ALA A 10 -0.51 -24.77 -17.26
N THR A 11 -1.08 -25.70 -16.49
CA THR A 11 -1.43 -25.50 -15.09
C THR A 11 -0.14 -25.12 -14.36
N LYS A 12 -0.06 -23.85 -13.95
CA LYS A 12 1.00 -23.36 -13.07
C LYS A 12 1.01 -24.27 -11.84
N LYS A 13 2.01 -25.15 -11.74
CA LYS A 13 2.28 -25.92 -10.53
C LYS A 13 2.39 -24.93 -9.38
N LYS A 14 1.46 -25.01 -8.42
CA LYS A 14 1.64 -24.40 -7.10
C LYS A 14 2.85 -25.11 -6.51
N THR A 15 4.00 -24.45 -6.56
CA THR A 15 5.13 -24.81 -5.71
C THR A 15 4.62 -24.72 -4.28
N GLU A 16 4.44 -25.87 -3.65
CA GLU A 16 4.14 -25.97 -2.22
C GLU A 16 5.29 -25.29 -1.48
N LYS A 17 4.99 -24.12 -0.92
CA LYS A 17 5.92 -23.48 0.00
C LYS A 17 5.95 -24.39 1.22
N VAL A 18 7.11 -24.92 1.54
CA VAL A 18 7.36 -25.64 2.80
C VAL A 18 7.07 -24.65 3.93
N VAL A 19 5.83 -24.66 4.44
CA VAL A 19 5.45 -23.86 5.61
C VAL A 19 5.90 -24.66 6.81
N ASN A 20 6.82 -24.10 7.57
CA ASN A 20 7.30 -24.72 8.79
C ASN A 20 6.10 -24.87 9.75
N PRO A 21 5.76 -26.08 10.22
CA PRO A 21 4.57 -26.32 11.06
C PRO A 21 4.63 -25.60 12.41
N LEU A 22 5.81 -25.11 12.81
CA LEU A 22 6.02 -24.29 14.01
C LEU A 22 5.56 -22.83 13.84
N PHE A 23 5.25 -22.37 12.63
CA PHE A 23 4.87 -20.98 12.37
C PHE A 23 3.49 -20.88 11.72
N GLU A 24 2.56 -20.25 12.43
CA GLU A 24 1.24 -19.89 11.92
C GLU A 24 1.23 -18.47 11.32
N LYS A 25 0.34 -18.24 10.34
CA LYS A 25 0.13 -16.92 9.74
C LYS A 25 -0.76 -16.06 10.65
N ARG A 26 -0.22 -14.97 11.19
CA ARG A 26 -1.00 -13.98 11.97
C ARG A 26 -1.49 -12.88 11.07
N GLN A 27 -2.77 -12.94 10.68
CA GLN A 27 -3.44 -11.86 9.96
C GLN A 27 -4.13 -10.96 10.97
N GLU A 28 -3.70 -9.70 11.08
CA GLU A 28 -4.37 -8.69 11.88
C GLU A 28 -5.34 -7.90 11.00
N GLN A 29 -6.56 -7.69 11.49
CA GLN A 29 -7.59 -6.92 10.81
C GLN A 29 -7.45 -5.44 11.23
N PHE A 30 -7.00 -4.55 10.33
CA PHE A 30 -6.78 -3.12 10.65
C PHE A 30 -7.97 -2.20 10.27
N ASP A 31 -9.18 -2.75 10.24
CA ASP A 31 -10.40 -1.98 10.00
C ASP A 31 -10.73 -1.09 11.21
N ILE A 32 -11.68 -0.17 11.05
CA ILE A 32 -12.01 0.89 12.03
C ILE A 32 -12.26 0.34 13.47
N ARG A 33 -12.82 -0.87 13.58
CA ARG A 33 -13.13 -1.56 14.84
C ARG A 33 -12.33 -2.86 15.02
N GLY A 34 -11.19 -2.97 14.34
CA GLY A 34 -10.30 -4.13 14.40
C GLY A 34 -9.15 -3.95 15.39
N ALA A 35 -8.02 -4.57 15.06
CA ALA A 35 -6.76 -4.42 15.76
C ALA A 35 -6.23 -2.98 15.69
N LEU A 36 -5.29 -2.64 16.59
CA LEU A 36 -4.64 -1.33 16.61
C LEU A 36 -3.99 -1.05 15.25
N PRO A 37 -4.17 0.16 14.69
CA PRO A 37 -3.60 0.50 13.39
C PRO A 37 -2.07 0.48 13.47
N PRO A 38 -1.39 0.07 12.38
CA PRO A 38 0.05 0.15 12.32
C PRO A 38 0.50 1.61 12.34
N LYS A 39 1.75 1.85 12.75
CA LYS A 39 2.36 3.18 12.68
C LYS A 39 2.40 3.64 11.21
N LYS A 40 1.69 4.73 10.90
CA LYS A 40 1.65 5.37 9.57
C LYS A 40 2.43 6.67 9.58
N ASP A 41 2.91 7.10 8.41
CA ASP A 41 3.52 8.42 8.26
C ASP A 41 2.50 9.52 8.55
N VAL A 42 2.79 10.33 9.57
CA VAL A 42 1.95 11.45 10.03
C VAL A 42 2.44 12.80 9.49
N HIS A 43 3.45 12.86 8.62
CA HIS A 43 4.05 14.10 8.13
C HIS A 43 3.02 15.13 7.60
N ARG A 44 1.91 14.68 6.99
CA ARG A 44 0.84 15.58 6.52
C ARG A 44 -0.11 16.07 7.62
N LEU A 45 -0.31 15.26 8.66
CA LEU A 45 -1.28 15.47 9.73
C LEU A 45 -0.67 16.16 10.96
N VAL A 46 0.66 16.16 11.06
CA VAL A 46 1.40 16.82 12.13
C VAL A 46 1.14 18.33 12.13
N ARG A 47 0.95 18.88 13.32
CA ARG A 47 0.96 20.33 13.55
C ARG A 47 2.40 20.84 13.35
N TRP A 48 2.67 21.36 12.17
CA TRP A 48 3.98 21.92 11.82
C TRP A 48 4.31 23.19 12.60
N PRO A 49 5.60 23.48 12.87
CA PRO A 49 6.06 24.74 13.43
C PRO A 49 5.56 25.94 12.62
N GLN A 50 5.34 27.05 13.31
CA GLN A 50 4.71 28.25 12.71
C GLN A 50 5.48 28.76 11.48
N VAL A 51 6.82 28.77 11.54
CA VAL A 51 7.68 29.21 10.44
C VAL A 51 7.49 28.38 9.18
N VAL A 52 7.36 27.06 9.32
CA VAL A 52 7.14 26.13 8.20
C VAL A 52 5.77 26.37 7.58
N ARG A 53 4.74 26.61 8.41
CA ARG A 53 3.39 26.93 7.93
C ARG A 53 3.40 28.21 7.09
N ILE A 54 4.04 29.27 7.57
CA ILE A 54 4.12 30.56 6.87
C ILE A 54 4.90 30.42 5.55
N GLN A 55 6.03 29.72 5.55
CA GLN A 55 6.82 29.46 4.34
C GLN A 55 6.02 28.68 3.29
N ARG A 56 5.34 27.60 3.69
CA ARG A 56 4.49 26.79 2.80
C ARG A 56 3.33 27.63 2.24
N LYS A 57 2.64 28.42 3.08
CA LYS A 57 1.57 29.32 2.64
C LYS A 57 2.08 30.34 1.61
N ARG A 58 3.23 30.97 1.84
CA ARG A 58 3.85 31.92 0.91
C ARG A 58 4.16 31.27 -0.45
N ARG A 59 4.68 30.05 -0.45
CA ARG A 59 4.92 29.27 -1.67
C ARG A 59 3.62 28.97 -2.42
N ILE A 60 2.60 28.50 -1.71
CA ILE A 60 1.29 28.18 -2.30
C ILE A 60 0.64 29.43 -2.90
N LEU A 61 0.65 30.57 -2.19
CA LEU A 61 0.12 31.83 -2.70
C LEU A 61 0.80 32.24 -4.01
N LYS A 62 2.15 32.20 -4.07
CA LYS A 62 2.90 32.49 -5.30
C LYS A 62 2.58 31.53 -6.44
N GLN A 63 2.30 30.26 -6.15
CA GLN A 63 1.93 29.28 -7.19
C GLN A 63 0.50 29.47 -7.70
N ARG A 64 -0.42 29.92 -6.84
CA ARG A 64 -1.84 30.06 -7.16
C ARG A 64 -2.20 31.41 -7.78
N LEU A 65 -1.55 32.48 -7.33
CA LEU A 65 -1.87 33.86 -7.71
C LEU A 65 -0.94 34.44 -8.77
N LYS A 66 0.19 33.79 -9.06
CA LYS A 66 1.07 34.19 -10.16
C LYS A 66 0.52 33.61 -11.46
N SER A 67 -0.57 34.19 -11.91
CA SER A 67 -0.91 34.35 -13.33
C SER A 67 -0.29 35.66 -13.83
#